data_AF-F7S9B4-F1
#
_entry.id   AF-F7S9B4-F1
#
_cell.length_a   1.000
_cell.length_b   1.000
_cell.length_c   1.000
_cell.angle_alpha   90.00
_cell.angle_beta   90.00
_cell.angle_gamma   90.00
#
_symmetry.space_group_name_H-M   'P 1'
#
loop_
_entity.id
_entity.type
_entity.pdbx_description
1 polymer ?
#
loop_
_entity_poly.entity_id
_entity_poly.type
_entity_poly.pdbx_seq_one_letter_code
_entity_poly.pdbx_strand_id
1 'polypeptide(L)'
;MRLIERLSDIEAGILDVDSQAENEFQSWCWSPRVLGFLRSARRCLDWKGSRTDRTLMAIILLYIHAKLGYGLSNQMNGSRPTSPDYSIRWWSSRGMRPPEIDPVDFLISKIQYRYRHGIPCGKPCDIRLGPAEYVLPDPATTDYRFDLLITSPPYLGVTNYRLDNWIRLWMLGDSASPDLGDTAQKYIDKRLYIAMLDAILHRAAGLLKPEASILVRTDSRIWTRNVTAALIAEIWPDRPILCRSEIPERGKTQTVLLNSAVDCPGETDFLICAGGPLNGFKEIKNCVPRAGLDAILAV
;
A
#
# COMPACT_ATOMS: atom_id res chain seq x y z
N MET A 1 15.15 -3.02 23.42
CA MET A 1 16.23 -3.95 23.78
C MET A 1 16.34 -5.07 22.75
N ARG A 2 15.40 -6.04 22.69
CA ARG A 2 15.47 -7.18 21.74
C ARG A 2 15.66 -6.83 20.25
N LEU A 3 15.02 -5.77 19.75
CA LEU A 3 15.21 -5.34 18.34
C LEU A 3 16.61 -4.78 18.07
N ILE A 4 17.20 -4.09 19.05
CA ILE A 4 18.52 -3.46 18.92
C ILE A 4 19.60 -4.53 19.01
N GLU A 5 19.49 -5.46 19.96
CA GLU A 5 20.36 -6.64 20.03
C GLU A 5 20.33 -7.42 18.70
N ARG A 6 19.13 -7.62 18.15
CA ARG A 6 18.98 -8.32 16.87
C ARG A 6 19.61 -7.58 15.68
N LEU A 7 19.71 -6.26 15.71
CA LEU A 7 20.45 -5.50 14.69
C LEU A 7 21.95 -5.79 14.75
N SER A 8 22.52 -5.85 15.96
CA SER A 8 23.92 -6.20 16.17
C SER A 8 24.24 -7.63 15.70
N ASP A 9 23.32 -8.58 15.93
CA ASP A 9 23.47 -9.94 15.40
C ASP A 9 23.54 -9.97 13.86
N ILE A 10 22.73 -9.15 13.19
CA ILE A 10 22.72 -9.05 11.72
C ILE A 10 24.05 -8.48 11.23
N GLU A 11 24.55 -7.42 11.88
CA GLU A 11 25.82 -6.79 11.51
C GLU A 11 27.00 -7.75 11.71
N ALA A 12 27.04 -8.47 12.83
CA ALA A 12 28.04 -9.48 13.10
C ALA A 12 27.96 -10.68 12.12
N GLY A 13 26.78 -10.92 11.54
CA GLY A 13 26.54 -12.00 10.58
C GLY A 13 26.84 -11.67 9.12
N ILE A 14 27.35 -10.47 8.80
CA ILE A 14 27.68 -10.04 7.44
C ILE A 14 28.85 -10.88 6.91
N LEU A 15 28.68 -11.46 5.72
CA LEU A 15 29.73 -12.15 4.98
C LEU A 15 30.31 -11.23 3.90
N ASP A 16 31.55 -11.48 3.46
CA ASP A 16 32.19 -10.69 2.38
C ASP A 16 31.35 -10.66 1.10
N VAL A 17 30.71 -11.79 0.77
CA VAL A 17 29.83 -11.92 -0.40
C VAL A 17 28.59 -11.03 -0.28
N ASP A 18 28.11 -10.73 0.94
CA ASP A 18 26.90 -9.93 1.16
C ASP A 18 27.09 -8.48 0.68
N SER A 19 28.32 -7.97 0.69
CA SER A 19 28.64 -6.59 0.24
C SER A 19 28.78 -6.47 -1.29
N GLN A 20 28.69 -7.58 -2.03
CA GLN A 20 28.81 -7.60 -3.49
C GLN A 20 27.43 -7.49 -4.14
N ALA A 21 27.30 -6.59 -5.13
CA ALA A 21 26.07 -6.40 -5.87
C ALA A 21 25.81 -7.56 -6.86
N GLU A 22 24.60 -8.10 -6.83
CA GLU A 22 24.11 -9.14 -7.75
C GLU A 22 23.73 -8.57 -9.12
N ASN A 23 23.41 -7.28 -9.18
CA ASN A 23 23.08 -6.56 -10.41
C ASN A 23 23.47 -5.09 -10.33
N GLU A 24 23.43 -4.40 -11.47
CA GLU A 24 23.76 -2.98 -11.56
C GLU A 24 22.86 -2.12 -10.66
N PHE A 25 21.57 -2.45 -10.55
CA PHE A 25 20.69 -1.66 -9.69
C PHE A 25 21.17 -1.64 -8.24
N GLN A 26 21.57 -2.78 -7.68
CA GLN A 26 22.05 -2.87 -6.30
C GLN A 26 23.28 -1.98 -6.06
N SER A 27 24.23 -1.95 -7.00
CA SER A 27 25.45 -1.13 -6.88
C SER A 27 25.18 0.37 -6.94
N TRP A 28 24.11 0.78 -7.62
CA TRP A 28 23.66 2.17 -7.68
C TRP A 28 22.70 2.56 -6.56
N CYS A 29 22.02 1.58 -5.97
CA CYS A 29 20.98 1.77 -4.96
C CYS A 29 21.54 1.83 -3.54
N TRP A 30 22.54 1.01 -3.20
CA TRP A 30 23.08 0.90 -1.84
C TRP A 30 24.60 0.94 -1.84
N SER A 31 25.21 1.52 -0.79
CA SER A 31 26.65 1.39 -0.60
C SER A 31 26.97 -0.05 -0.19
N PRO A 32 28.23 -0.53 -0.38
CA PRO A 32 28.60 -1.90 -0.02
C PRO A 32 28.24 -2.27 1.42
N ARG A 33 28.40 -1.33 2.37
CA ARG A 33 28.05 -1.52 3.78
C ARG A 33 26.55 -1.74 3.97
N VAL A 34 25.72 -0.89 3.35
CA VAL A 34 24.26 -1.01 3.44
C VAL A 34 23.78 -2.30 2.77
N LEU A 35 24.32 -2.63 1.59
CA LEU A 35 23.98 -3.86 0.89
C LEU A 35 24.36 -5.11 1.70
N GLY A 36 25.55 -5.12 2.30
CA GLY A 36 26.01 -6.18 3.19
C GLY A 36 25.06 -6.43 4.35
N PHE A 37 24.64 -5.35 5.02
CA PHE A 37 23.64 -5.43 6.08
C PHE A 37 22.29 -5.97 5.57
N LEU A 38 21.78 -5.46 4.45
CA LEU A 38 20.48 -5.88 3.90
C LEU A 38 20.48 -7.36 3.49
N ARG A 39 21.55 -7.85 2.87
CA ARG A 39 21.66 -9.26 2.47
C ARG A 39 21.87 -10.20 3.67
N SER A 40 22.64 -9.77 4.68
CA SER A 40 22.70 -10.47 5.98
C SER A 40 21.31 -10.54 6.64
N ALA A 41 20.57 -9.42 6.70
CA ALA A 41 19.22 -9.39 7.24
C ALA A 41 18.25 -10.30 6.46
N ARG A 42 18.29 -10.28 5.12
CA ARG A 42 17.47 -11.13 4.24
C ARG A 42 17.73 -12.62 4.50
N ARG A 43 18.98 -13.01 4.80
CA ARG A 43 19.38 -14.39 5.10
C ARG A 43 19.05 -14.82 6.53
N CYS A 44 19.26 -13.93 7.50
CA CYS A 44 19.27 -14.28 8.92
C CYS A 44 17.93 -14.07 9.64
N LEU A 45 17.05 -13.21 9.11
CA LEU A 45 15.76 -12.89 9.75
C LEU A 45 14.68 -13.93 9.42
N ASP A 46 14.22 -14.65 10.44
CA ASP A 46 13.03 -15.49 10.36
C ASP A 46 11.76 -14.65 10.57
N TRP A 47 11.42 -13.83 9.59
CA TRP A 47 10.25 -12.95 9.67
C TRP A 47 8.91 -13.72 9.66
N LYS A 48 8.92 -15.00 9.28
CA LYS A 48 7.72 -15.86 9.27
C LYS A 48 7.47 -16.48 10.65
N GLY A 49 8.49 -17.00 11.33
CA GLY A 49 8.37 -17.66 12.63
C GLY A 49 8.61 -16.77 13.84
N SER A 50 9.50 -15.77 13.76
CA SER A 50 9.87 -14.91 14.90
C SER A 50 9.15 -13.57 14.89
N ARG A 51 8.48 -13.23 16.00
CA ARG A 51 7.83 -11.92 16.18
C ARG A 51 8.85 -10.77 16.13
N THR A 52 10.02 -10.95 16.76
CA THR A 52 11.09 -9.96 16.77
C THR A 52 11.61 -9.71 15.35
N ASP A 53 11.91 -10.80 14.62
CA ASP A 53 12.46 -10.71 13.26
C ASP A 53 11.43 -10.16 12.29
N ARG A 54 10.13 -10.49 12.47
CA ARG A 54 9.04 -9.89 11.69
C ARG A 54 8.92 -8.39 11.92
N THR A 55 9.00 -7.94 13.16
CA THR A 55 8.98 -6.51 13.49
C THR A 55 10.21 -5.81 12.90
N LEU A 56 11.39 -6.40 13.01
CA LEU A 56 12.61 -5.82 12.46
C LEU A 56 12.57 -5.77 10.93
N MET A 57 12.17 -6.87 10.28
CA MET A 57 11.96 -6.92 8.83
C MET A 57 10.97 -5.83 8.40
N ALA A 58 9.83 -5.66 9.07
CA ALA A 58 8.87 -4.61 8.75
C ALA A 58 9.47 -3.19 8.83
N ILE A 59 10.36 -2.93 9.79
CA ILE A 59 11.07 -1.65 9.89
C ILE A 59 12.07 -1.50 8.72
N ILE A 60 12.81 -2.56 8.37
CA ILE A 60 13.72 -2.54 7.22
C ILE A 60 12.92 -2.25 5.94
N LEU A 61 11.81 -2.94 5.68
CA LEU A 61 10.95 -2.73 4.50
C LEU A 61 10.40 -1.30 4.40
N LEU A 62 10.17 -0.64 5.54
CA LEU A 62 9.70 0.74 5.58
C LEU A 62 10.78 1.72 5.12
N TYR A 63 12.05 1.44 5.42
CA TYR A 63 13.16 2.36 5.19
C TYR A 63 14.15 1.89 4.11
N ILE A 64 13.93 0.73 3.50
CA ILE A 64 14.81 0.15 2.47
C ILE A 64 15.00 1.07 1.27
N HIS A 65 13.98 1.87 0.93
CA HIS A 65 14.07 2.95 -0.04
C HIS A 65 13.27 4.19 0.39
N ALA A 66 13.82 5.38 0.13
CA ALA A 66 13.14 6.65 0.40
C ALA A 66 13.82 7.81 -0.35
N LYS A 67 13.42 9.05 -0.02
CA LYS A 67 14.20 10.24 -0.35
C LYS A 67 15.56 10.16 0.37
N LEU A 68 16.58 10.80 -0.22
CA LEU A 68 17.92 10.85 0.35
C LEU A 68 17.86 11.38 1.80
N GLY A 69 18.52 10.68 2.73
CA GLY A 69 18.52 10.98 4.17
C GLY A 69 17.31 10.42 4.95
N TYR A 70 16.30 9.88 4.26
CA TYR A 70 15.10 9.31 4.90
C TYR A 70 15.01 7.78 4.79
N GLY A 71 15.96 7.14 4.12
CA GLY A 71 16.02 5.69 3.93
C GLY A 71 17.45 5.22 3.66
N LEU A 72 17.60 3.92 3.45
CA LEU A 72 18.87 3.25 3.24
C LEU A 72 19.36 3.35 1.78
N SER A 73 18.47 3.64 0.83
CA SER A 73 18.79 3.71 -0.60
C SER A 73 19.32 5.08 -1.06
N ASN A 74 19.85 5.08 -2.28
CA ASN A 74 19.92 6.26 -3.13
C ASN A 74 18.51 6.86 -3.36
N GLN A 75 18.46 8.10 -3.85
CA GLN A 75 17.24 8.90 -3.95
C GLN A 75 16.12 8.17 -4.72
N MET A 76 15.01 7.90 -4.05
CA MET A 76 13.83 7.26 -4.64
C MET A 76 12.52 7.85 -4.09
N ASN A 77 11.40 7.55 -4.73
CA ASN A 77 10.09 7.77 -4.12
C ASN A 77 9.91 6.84 -2.91
N GLY A 78 9.44 7.37 -1.77
CA GLY A 78 9.24 6.59 -0.54
C GLY A 78 8.03 5.66 -0.58
N SER A 79 7.01 5.99 -1.38
CA SER A 79 5.80 5.17 -1.50
C SER A 79 6.01 3.97 -2.42
N ARG A 80 6.54 4.22 -3.63
CA ARG A 80 6.72 3.19 -4.67
C ARG A 80 8.14 3.25 -5.24
N PRO A 81 8.86 2.12 -5.30
CA PRO A 81 10.15 2.10 -5.94
C PRO A 81 10.00 2.30 -7.46
N THR A 82 10.92 3.06 -8.05
CA THR A 82 10.99 3.21 -9.51
C THR A 82 11.55 1.93 -10.15
N SER A 83 11.37 1.77 -11.46
CA SER A 83 11.98 0.62 -12.15
C SER A 83 13.52 0.69 -12.07
N PRO A 84 14.22 -0.46 -12.08
CA PRO A 84 15.67 -0.50 -12.00
C PRO A 84 16.36 0.41 -13.02
N ASP A 85 16.07 0.23 -14.30
CA ASP A 85 16.73 0.96 -15.38
C ASP A 85 16.45 2.46 -15.34
N TYR A 86 15.22 2.86 -14.97
CA TYR A 86 14.89 4.27 -14.79
C TYR A 86 15.73 4.88 -13.68
N SER A 87 15.84 4.18 -12.55
CA SER A 87 16.58 4.64 -11.37
C SER A 87 18.06 4.82 -11.71
N ILE A 88 18.68 3.81 -12.33
CA ILE A 88 20.09 3.84 -12.75
C ILE A 88 20.34 5.03 -13.68
N ARG A 89 19.53 5.20 -14.74
CA ARG A 89 19.67 6.34 -15.66
C ARG A 89 19.50 7.69 -14.96
N TRP A 90 18.51 7.79 -14.07
CA TRP A 90 18.21 9.05 -13.38
C TRP A 90 19.32 9.44 -12.40
N TRP A 91 19.90 8.47 -11.69
CA TRP A 91 21.03 8.68 -10.78
C TRP A 91 22.31 8.97 -11.54
N SER A 92 22.63 8.18 -12.57
CA SER A 92 23.87 8.33 -13.33
C SER A 92 23.95 9.67 -14.04
N SER A 93 22.85 10.12 -14.66
CA SER A 93 22.78 11.42 -15.35
C SER A 93 22.94 12.62 -14.41
N ARG A 94 22.82 12.41 -13.09
CA ARG A 94 22.91 13.44 -12.04
C ARG A 94 24.13 13.26 -11.13
N GLY A 95 25.00 12.29 -11.44
CA GLY A 95 26.15 11.97 -10.58
C GLY A 95 25.75 11.50 -9.18
N MET A 96 24.52 11.02 -8.98
CA MET A 96 24.04 10.60 -7.68
C MET A 96 24.56 9.20 -7.36
N ARG A 97 25.14 9.05 -6.17
CA ARG A 97 25.66 7.79 -5.64
C ARG A 97 24.88 7.40 -4.39
N PRO A 98 24.83 6.10 -4.06
CA PRO A 98 24.20 5.67 -2.82
C PRO A 98 24.89 6.35 -1.62
N PRO A 99 24.12 6.69 -0.57
CA PRO A 99 24.67 7.37 0.58
C PRO A 99 25.52 6.42 1.44
N GLU A 100 26.61 6.92 2.00
CA GLU A 100 27.39 6.20 3.01
C GLU A 100 26.72 6.35 4.38
N ILE A 101 25.94 5.33 4.76
CA ILE A 101 25.14 5.30 5.98
C ILE A 101 25.58 4.08 6.79
N ASP A 102 25.69 4.24 8.11
CA ASP A 102 25.71 3.11 9.03
C ASP A 102 24.27 2.57 9.20
N PRO A 103 23.96 1.38 8.64
CA PRO A 103 22.59 0.88 8.64
C PRO A 103 22.08 0.55 10.06
N VAL A 104 22.97 0.18 10.99
CA VAL A 104 22.60 -0.16 12.36
C VAL A 104 22.23 1.11 13.11
N ASP A 105 23.08 2.12 13.11
CA ASP A 105 22.79 3.41 13.77
C ASP A 105 21.52 4.05 13.19
N PHE A 106 21.37 4.00 11.86
CA PHE A 106 20.17 4.50 11.19
C PHE A 106 18.91 3.78 11.71
N LEU A 107 18.90 2.45 11.74
CA LEU A 107 17.72 1.67 12.17
C LEU A 107 17.46 1.78 13.67
N ILE A 108 18.50 1.88 14.51
CA ILE A 108 18.35 2.18 15.94
C ILE A 108 17.59 3.49 16.12
N SER A 109 17.97 4.55 15.40
CA SER A 109 17.28 5.84 15.48
C SER A 109 15.79 5.73 15.12
N LYS A 110 15.44 4.91 14.12
CA LYS A 110 14.05 4.69 13.69
C LYS A 110 13.26 3.87 14.70
N ILE A 111 13.88 2.84 15.29
CA ILE A 111 13.28 2.03 16.36
C ILE A 111 12.99 2.91 17.58
N GLN A 112 13.98 3.66 18.04
CA GLN A 112 13.82 4.57 19.19
C GLN A 112 12.72 5.59 18.94
N TYR A 113 12.73 6.24 17.76
CA TYR A 113 11.67 7.18 17.39
C TYR A 113 10.29 6.52 17.37
N ARG A 114 10.17 5.30 16.81
CA ARG A 114 8.90 4.58 16.71
C ARG A 114 8.30 4.25 18.07
N TYR A 115 9.13 3.90 19.04
CA TYR A 115 8.70 3.46 20.38
C TYR A 115 8.87 4.52 21.48
N ARG A 116 9.24 5.76 21.12
CA ARG A 116 9.48 6.85 22.09
C ARG A 116 8.28 7.13 23.00
N HIS A 117 7.08 6.87 22.52
CA HIS A 117 5.80 7.10 23.23
C HIS A 117 5.16 5.77 23.70
N GLY A 118 5.94 4.69 23.74
CA GLY A 118 5.45 3.36 24.06
C GLY A 118 4.78 2.64 22.90
N ILE A 119 3.96 1.65 23.23
CA ILE A 119 3.16 0.87 22.28
C ILE A 119 1.68 1.20 22.47
N PRO A 120 0.86 1.24 21.40
CA PRO A 120 -0.58 1.40 21.54
C PRO A 120 -1.16 0.33 22.48
N CYS A 121 -1.86 0.77 23.53
CA CYS A 121 -2.69 -0.12 24.34
C CYS A 121 -4.08 -0.15 23.72
N GLY A 122 -4.52 -1.33 23.27
CA GLY A 122 -5.79 -1.47 22.57
C GLY A 122 -6.42 -2.84 22.82
N LYS A 123 -7.70 -2.97 22.45
CA LYS A 123 -8.38 -4.26 22.41
C LYS A 123 -7.67 -5.19 21.41
N PRO A 124 -7.73 -6.52 21.62
CA PRO A 124 -7.24 -7.47 20.63
C PRO A 124 -7.83 -7.16 19.25
N CYS A 125 -6.97 -7.09 18.24
CA CYS A 125 -7.37 -6.98 16.85
C CYS A 125 -7.19 -8.32 16.14
N ASP A 126 -8.10 -8.63 15.23
CA ASP A 126 -7.96 -9.76 14.31
C ASP A 126 -7.34 -9.25 13.01
N ILE A 127 -6.27 -9.91 12.56
CA ILE A 127 -5.58 -9.60 11.32
C ILE A 127 -5.57 -10.89 10.49
N ARG A 128 -6.18 -10.81 9.31
CA ARG A 128 -6.30 -11.95 8.39
C ARG A 128 -5.51 -11.69 7.12
N LEU A 129 -4.78 -12.72 6.69
CA LEU A 129 -3.99 -12.70 5.45
C LEU A 129 -4.67 -13.57 4.40
N GLY A 130 -5.05 -12.96 3.28
CA GLY A 130 -5.59 -13.63 2.11
C GLY A 130 -6.55 -12.73 1.34
N PRO A 131 -7.10 -13.19 0.20
CA PRO A 131 -8.09 -12.42 -0.54
C PRO A 131 -9.34 -12.22 0.32
N ALA A 132 -9.85 -10.99 0.37
CA ALA A 132 -10.97 -10.60 1.23
C ALA A 132 -12.22 -11.46 1.00
N GLU A 133 -12.45 -11.88 -0.25
CA GLU A 133 -13.51 -12.82 -0.65
C GLU A 133 -13.53 -14.09 0.20
N TYR A 134 -12.36 -14.61 0.60
CA TYR A 134 -12.23 -15.85 1.35
C TYR A 134 -12.03 -15.61 2.84
N VAL A 135 -11.25 -14.60 3.23
CA VAL A 135 -10.84 -14.44 4.64
C VAL A 135 -11.82 -13.68 5.51
N LEU A 136 -12.75 -12.90 4.94
CA LEU A 136 -13.83 -12.32 5.73
C LEU A 136 -14.61 -13.43 6.47
N PRO A 137 -15.19 -13.17 7.65
CA PRO A 137 -16.13 -14.11 8.25
C PRO A 137 -17.32 -14.36 7.34
N ASP A 138 -17.93 -15.54 7.41
CA ASP A 138 -19.23 -15.78 6.77
C ASP A 138 -20.34 -15.17 7.63
N PRO A 139 -21.11 -14.18 7.11
CA PRO A 139 -22.23 -13.56 7.81
C PRO A 139 -23.26 -14.55 8.37
N ALA A 140 -23.44 -15.71 7.72
CA ALA A 140 -24.43 -16.72 8.10
C ALA A 140 -24.01 -17.54 9.32
N THR A 141 -22.71 -17.60 9.63
CA THR A 141 -22.16 -18.44 10.70
C THR A 141 -21.50 -17.65 11.83
N THR A 142 -21.26 -16.35 11.61
CA THR A 142 -20.63 -15.47 12.60
C THR A 142 -21.65 -14.66 13.40
N ASP A 143 -21.43 -14.53 14.70
CA ASP A 143 -22.22 -13.66 15.58
C ASP A 143 -21.71 -12.20 15.60
N TYR A 144 -20.50 -11.96 15.08
CA TYR A 144 -19.91 -10.62 15.07
C TYR A 144 -20.61 -9.70 14.06
N ARG A 145 -20.91 -8.47 14.50
CA ARG A 145 -21.37 -7.37 13.62
C ARG A 145 -20.54 -6.11 13.88
N PHE A 146 -20.08 -5.47 12.80
CA PHE A 146 -19.23 -4.29 12.87
C PHE A 146 -20.06 -3.00 12.78
N ASP A 147 -19.63 -1.98 13.52
CA ASP A 147 -20.22 -0.63 13.52
C ASP A 147 -19.66 0.27 12.40
N LEU A 148 -18.54 -0.11 11.79
CA LEU A 148 -17.80 0.72 10.84
C LEU A 148 -17.10 -0.14 9.79
N LEU A 149 -17.35 0.18 8.52
CA LEU A 149 -16.55 -0.29 7.39
C LEU A 149 -15.75 0.89 6.83
N ILE A 150 -14.43 0.75 6.78
CA ILE A 150 -13.55 1.65 6.02
C ILE A 150 -12.80 0.79 5.02
N THR A 151 -12.93 1.10 3.72
CA THR A 151 -12.23 0.36 2.67
C THR A 151 -11.84 1.26 1.50
N SER A 152 -10.76 0.87 0.83
CA SER A 152 -10.28 1.49 -0.41
C SER A 152 -9.97 0.39 -1.43
N PRO A 153 -10.99 -0.11 -2.17
CA PRO A 153 -10.79 -1.18 -3.12
C PRO A 153 -9.77 -0.78 -4.21
N PRO A 154 -9.13 -1.75 -4.89
CA PRO A 154 -8.12 -1.43 -5.89
C PRO A 154 -8.71 -0.58 -7.02
N TYR A 155 -7.92 0.35 -7.54
CA TYR A 155 -8.33 1.22 -8.64
C TYR A 155 -8.04 0.52 -9.97
N LEU A 156 -9.06 0.36 -10.81
CA LEU A 156 -8.98 -0.33 -12.10
C LEU A 156 -7.81 0.20 -12.95
N GLY A 157 -6.87 -0.66 -13.29
CA GLY A 157 -5.74 -0.37 -14.17
C GLY A 157 -4.62 0.50 -13.58
N VAL A 158 -4.68 0.84 -12.28
CA VAL A 158 -3.77 1.84 -11.69
C VAL A 158 -2.60 1.19 -10.96
N THR A 159 -2.88 0.37 -9.95
CA THR A 159 -1.87 -0.14 -9.01
C THR A 159 -1.46 -1.53 -9.42
N ASN A 160 -0.19 -1.87 -9.26
CA ASN A 160 0.25 -3.26 -9.31
C ASN A 160 1.08 -3.49 -8.05
N TYR A 161 0.48 -4.04 -6.99
CA TYR A 161 1.16 -4.08 -5.68
C TYR A 161 2.47 -4.87 -5.71
N ARG A 162 2.59 -5.91 -6.55
CA ARG A 162 3.82 -6.68 -6.70
C ARG A 162 4.92 -5.83 -7.33
N LEU A 163 4.62 -5.20 -8.47
CA LEU A 163 5.56 -4.31 -9.14
C LEU A 163 5.87 -3.08 -8.28
N ASP A 164 4.86 -2.45 -7.68
CA ASP A 164 4.97 -1.27 -6.83
C ASP A 164 5.62 -1.55 -5.46
N ASN A 165 5.97 -2.81 -5.16
CA ASN A 165 6.71 -3.20 -3.95
C ASN A 165 7.89 -4.11 -4.27
N TRP A 166 8.39 -4.13 -5.52
CA TRP A 166 9.38 -5.11 -5.95
C TRP A 166 10.66 -5.12 -5.08
N ILE A 167 11.16 -3.96 -4.66
CA ILE A 167 12.32 -3.87 -3.74
C ILE A 167 12.02 -4.50 -2.38
N ARG A 168 10.81 -4.30 -1.86
CA ARG A 168 10.36 -4.88 -0.58
C ARG A 168 10.18 -6.39 -0.69
N LEU A 169 9.69 -6.87 -1.83
CA LEU A 169 9.62 -8.30 -2.13
C LEU A 169 11.02 -8.92 -2.29
N TRP A 170 11.94 -8.23 -2.96
CA TRP A 170 13.36 -8.57 -2.94
C TRP A 170 13.96 -8.53 -1.53
N MET A 171 13.42 -7.81 -0.55
CA MET A 171 13.89 -8.00 0.82
C MET A 171 13.28 -9.26 1.49
N LEU A 172 12.08 -9.66 1.08
CA LEU A 172 11.29 -10.75 1.67
C LEU A 172 11.56 -12.17 1.12
N GLY A 173 12.40 -12.32 0.11
CA GLY A 173 12.73 -13.62 -0.50
C GLY A 173 12.61 -13.66 -2.02
N ASP A 174 12.04 -12.63 -2.65
CA ASP A 174 11.74 -12.63 -4.09
C ASP A 174 12.99 -12.33 -4.95
N SER A 175 12.81 -12.30 -6.28
CA SER A 175 13.87 -12.02 -7.27
C SER A 175 14.44 -10.61 -7.16
N ALA A 176 15.71 -10.44 -7.56
CA ALA A 176 16.42 -9.16 -7.56
C ALA A 176 15.96 -8.18 -8.67
N SER A 177 15.14 -8.66 -9.59
CA SER A 177 14.53 -7.85 -10.65
C SER A 177 13.01 -8.05 -10.62
N PRO A 178 12.21 -6.98 -10.82
CA PRO A 178 10.76 -7.10 -10.93
C PRO A 178 10.37 -7.85 -12.21
N ASP A 179 9.31 -8.65 -12.13
CA ASP A 179 8.62 -9.16 -13.31
C ASP A 179 7.73 -8.03 -13.88
N LEU A 180 8.14 -7.48 -15.02
CA LEU A 180 7.39 -6.40 -15.70
C LEU A 180 6.17 -6.92 -16.46
N GLY A 181 6.06 -8.24 -16.68
CA GLY A 181 4.95 -8.89 -17.38
C GLY A 181 3.76 -9.22 -16.48
N ASP A 182 3.97 -9.33 -15.16
CA ASP A 182 2.87 -9.55 -14.22
C ASP A 182 1.95 -8.32 -14.19
N THR A 183 0.73 -8.49 -14.65
CA THR A 183 -0.32 -7.46 -14.66
C THR A 183 -1.57 -7.88 -13.90
N ALA A 184 -1.54 -9.03 -13.20
CA ALA A 184 -2.72 -9.59 -12.56
C ALA A 184 -3.34 -8.61 -11.55
N GLN A 185 -2.49 -7.92 -10.79
CA GLN A 185 -2.91 -6.95 -9.78
C GLN A 185 -3.30 -5.58 -10.33
N LYS A 186 -3.23 -5.36 -11.64
CA LYS A 186 -3.78 -4.14 -12.27
C LYS A 186 -5.29 -4.19 -12.41
N TYR A 187 -5.93 -5.35 -12.26
CA TYR A 187 -7.39 -5.50 -12.39
C TYR A 187 -7.93 -4.91 -13.71
N ILE A 188 -7.28 -5.20 -14.83
CA ILE A 188 -7.65 -4.58 -16.13
C ILE A 188 -8.95 -5.16 -16.73
N ASP A 189 -9.35 -6.37 -16.32
CA ASP A 189 -10.61 -6.97 -16.75
C ASP A 189 -11.78 -6.36 -15.98
N LYS A 190 -12.57 -5.53 -16.67
CA LYS A 190 -13.72 -4.83 -16.11
C LYS A 190 -14.75 -5.77 -15.48
N ARG A 191 -15.01 -6.95 -16.07
CA ARG A 191 -16.03 -7.89 -15.58
C ARG A 191 -15.57 -8.57 -14.30
N LEU A 192 -14.33 -9.08 -14.30
CA LEU A 192 -13.74 -9.69 -13.11
C LEU A 192 -13.59 -8.67 -11.98
N TYR A 193 -13.26 -7.42 -12.31
CA TYR A 193 -13.19 -6.33 -11.34
C TYR A 193 -14.54 -6.06 -10.66
N ILE A 194 -15.62 -5.94 -11.43
CA ILE A 194 -16.98 -5.75 -10.89
C ILE A 194 -17.37 -6.94 -10.01
N ALA A 195 -17.19 -8.17 -10.49
CA ALA A 195 -17.55 -9.38 -9.75
C ALA A 195 -16.80 -9.48 -8.41
N MET A 196 -15.51 -9.15 -8.40
CA MET A 196 -14.70 -9.10 -7.19
C MET A 196 -15.21 -8.04 -6.21
N LEU A 197 -15.44 -6.80 -6.67
CA LEU A 197 -15.95 -5.73 -5.80
C LEU A 197 -17.32 -6.07 -5.22
N ASP A 198 -18.21 -6.57 -6.06
CA ASP A 198 -19.56 -6.97 -5.72
C ASP A 198 -19.55 -8.04 -4.61
N ALA A 199 -18.80 -9.13 -4.82
CA ALA A 199 -18.69 -10.21 -3.85
C ALA A 199 -18.15 -9.73 -2.49
N ILE A 200 -17.12 -8.88 -2.49
CA ILE A 200 -16.51 -8.38 -1.26
C ILE A 200 -17.46 -7.43 -0.53
N LEU A 201 -18.10 -6.50 -1.23
CA LEU A 201 -18.99 -5.51 -0.62
C LEU A 201 -20.27 -6.15 -0.09
N HIS A 202 -20.88 -7.10 -0.81
CA HIS A 202 -22.02 -7.87 -0.32
C HIS A 202 -21.66 -8.67 0.93
N ARG A 203 -20.51 -9.35 0.91
CA ARG A 203 -20.03 -10.11 2.07
C ARG A 203 -19.78 -9.19 3.27
N ALA A 204 -19.16 -8.03 3.03
CA ALA A 204 -18.94 -7.03 4.07
C ALA A 204 -20.26 -6.51 4.63
N ALA A 205 -21.25 -6.20 3.78
CA ALA A 205 -22.57 -5.71 4.19
C ALA A 205 -23.28 -6.65 5.16
N GLY A 206 -23.20 -7.98 4.93
CA GLY A 206 -23.76 -8.97 5.85
C GLY A 206 -23.10 -9.00 7.24
N LEU A 207 -21.89 -8.45 7.37
CA LEU A 207 -21.16 -8.33 8.63
C LEU A 207 -21.43 -7.01 9.37
N LEU A 208 -22.23 -6.11 8.81
CA LEU A 208 -22.50 -4.80 9.39
C LEU A 208 -23.77 -4.80 10.23
N LYS A 209 -23.79 -3.95 11.26
CA LYS A 209 -25.05 -3.57 11.92
C LYS A 209 -25.89 -2.68 11.00
N PRO A 210 -27.24 -2.65 11.14
CA PRO A 210 -28.10 -1.79 10.33
C PRO A 210 -27.69 -0.30 10.34
N GLU A 211 -27.20 0.18 11.49
CA GLU A 211 -26.78 1.56 11.74
C GLU A 211 -25.29 1.83 11.42
N ALA A 212 -24.53 0.82 10.98
CA ALA A 212 -23.09 0.93 10.78
C ALA A 212 -22.73 2.04 9.78
N SER A 213 -21.66 2.78 10.03
CA SER A 213 -21.14 3.76 9.08
C SER A 213 -20.21 3.10 8.08
N ILE A 214 -20.28 3.50 6.81
CA ILE A 214 -19.47 2.91 5.74
C ILE A 214 -18.75 4.03 4.98
N LEU A 215 -17.44 3.91 4.86
CA LEU A 215 -16.60 4.75 4.02
C LEU A 215 -15.92 3.89 2.95
N VAL A 216 -16.23 4.16 1.69
CA VAL A 216 -15.57 3.54 0.53
C VAL A 216 -14.82 4.63 -0.23
N ARG A 217 -13.49 4.57 -0.23
CA ARG A 217 -12.63 5.44 -1.03
C ARG A 217 -12.28 4.76 -2.35
N THR A 218 -12.48 5.46 -3.47
CA THR A 218 -12.20 4.93 -4.81
C THR A 218 -11.52 5.98 -5.69
N ASP A 219 -11.10 5.56 -6.88
CA ASP A 219 -10.55 6.44 -7.90
C ASP A 219 -11.63 7.41 -8.43
N SER A 220 -11.27 8.68 -8.63
CA SER A 220 -12.15 9.67 -9.25
C SER A 220 -12.31 9.51 -10.77
N ARG A 221 -11.57 8.59 -11.42
CA ARG A 221 -11.82 8.21 -12.83
C ARG A 221 -13.27 7.76 -13.00
N ILE A 222 -13.93 8.32 -14.02
CA ILE A 222 -15.38 8.20 -14.23
C ILE A 222 -15.85 6.75 -14.16
N TRP A 223 -15.19 5.82 -14.86
CA TRP A 223 -15.62 4.44 -14.91
C TRP A 223 -15.54 3.76 -13.53
N THR A 224 -14.38 3.78 -12.88
CA THR A 224 -14.16 3.17 -11.56
C THR A 224 -15.08 3.76 -10.49
N ARG A 225 -15.21 5.10 -10.48
CA ARG A 225 -16.09 5.83 -9.58
C ARG A 225 -17.55 5.41 -9.77
N ASN A 226 -18.02 5.36 -11.00
CA ASN A 226 -19.41 5.07 -11.31
C ASN A 226 -19.77 3.61 -11.00
N VAL A 227 -18.86 2.66 -11.27
CA VAL A 227 -19.03 1.26 -10.86
C VAL A 227 -19.15 1.14 -9.34
N THR A 228 -18.25 1.79 -8.61
CA THR A 228 -18.27 1.77 -7.14
C THR A 228 -19.58 2.36 -6.60
N ALA A 229 -20.01 3.50 -7.16
CA ALA A 229 -21.26 4.16 -6.84
C ALA A 229 -22.49 3.28 -7.10
N ALA A 230 -22.53 2.60 -8.25
CA ALA A 230 -23.64 1.73 -8.62
C ALA A 230 -23.77 0.55 -7.64
N LEU A 231 -22.66 -0.13 -7.33
CA LEU A 231 -22.63 -1.23 -6.36
C LEU A 231 -23.06 -0.77 -4.96
N ILE A 232 -22.57 0.39 -4.49
CA ILE A 232 -22.97 0.95 -3.20
C ILE A 232 -24.48 1.24 -3.16
N ALA A 233 -25.03 1.81 -4.23
CA ALA A 233 -26.45 2.12 -4.32
C ALA A 233 -27.34 0.87 -4.40
N GLU A 234 -26.83 -0.21 -4.98
CA GLU A 234 -27.51 -1.51 -5.04
C GLU A 234 -27.51 -2.22 -3.68
N ILE A 235 -26.38 -2.21 -2.97
CA ILE A 235 -26.22 -2.91 -1.69
C ILE A 235 -26.94 -2.17 -0.54
N TRP A 236 -26.97 -0.83 -0.59
CA TRP A 236 -27.60 0.01 0.45
C TRP A 236 -28.63 0.98 -0.14
N PRO A 237 -29.72 0.48 -0.75
CA PRO A 237 -30.65 1.30 -1.53
C PRO A 237 -31.43 2.32 -0.69
N ASP A 238 -31.69 1.99 0.57
CA ASP A 238 -32.50 2.81 1.49
C ASP A 238 -31.66 3.74 2.38
N ARG A 239 -30.33 3.77 2.19
CA ARG A 239 -29.43 4.57 3.03
C ARG A 239 -29.00 5.84 2.30
N PRO A 240 -28.93 7.00 2.99
CA PRO A 240 -28.32 8.19 2.41
C PRO A 240 -26.86 7.93 2.02
N ILE A 241 -26.53 8.20 0.75
CA ILE A 241 -25.17 8.08 0.24
C ILE A 241 -24.64 9.47 -0.09
N LEU A 242 -23.59 9.83 0.62
CA LEU A 242 -22.84 11.06 0.47
C LEU A 242 -21.55 10.80 -0.30
N CYS A 243 -21.10 11.78 -1.07
CA CYS A 243 -19.94 11.70 -1.96
C CYS A 243 -19.10 12.97 -1.84
N ARG A 244 -17.79 12.80 -1.76
CA ARG A 244 -16.80 13.89 -1.81
C ARG A 244 -15.64 13.48 -2.71
N SER A 245 -15.41 14.22 -3.78
CA SER A 245 -14.24 14.04 -4.62
C SER A 245 -13.14 15.03 -4.21
N GLU A 246 -11.96 14.50 -3.90
CA GLU A 246 -10.77 15.28 -3.58
C GLU A 246 -9.87 15.31 -4.81
N ILE A 247 -9.46 16.51 -5.22
CA ILE A 247 -8.44 16.69 -6.26
C ILE A 247 -7.09 16.88 -5.53
N PRO A 248 -6.01 16.18 -5.92
CA PRO A 248 -4.72 16.35 -5.30
C PRO A 248 -4.27 17.82 -5.40
N GLU A 249 -3.69 18.36 -4.33
CA GLU A 249 -3.13 19.72 -4.37
C GLU A 249 -2.12 19.85 -5.51
N ARG A 250 -2.38 20.79 -6.43
CA ARG A 250 -1.48 21.08 -7.55
C ARG A 250 -0.22 21.79 -7.03
N GLY A 251 0.96 21.26 -7.37
CA GLY A 251 2.24 21.98 -7.23
C GLY A 251 3.11 21.69 -5.99
N LYS A 252 2.69 20.80 -5.06
CA LYS A 252 3.48 20.51 -3.84
C LYS A 252 3.75 19.02 -3.55
N THR A 253 3.39 18.11 -4.45
CA THR A 253 3.55 16.67 -4.21
C THR A 253 4.75 16.10 -4.95
N GLN A 254 5.39 15.08 -4.37
CA GLN A 254 6.50 14.36 -4.99
C GLN A 254 6.11 13.73 -6.35
N THR A 255 4.81 13.50 -6.57
CA THR A 255 4.23 13.05 -7.84
C THR A 255 4.51 14.04 -8.97
N VAL A 256 4.49 15.36 -8.73
CA VAL A 256 4.80 16.37 -9.76
C VAL A 256 6.29 16.34 -10.16
N LEU A 257 7.18 16.01 -9.21
CA LEU A 257 8.63 15.91 -9.45
C LEU A 257 9.03 14.67 -10.25
N LEU A 258 8.20 13.62 -10.23
CA LEU A 258 8.50 12.32 -10.85
C LEU A 258 7.58 12.00 -12.04
N ASN A 259 6.39 12.59 -12.10
CA ASN A 259 5.37 12.38 -13.12
C ASN A 259 4.72 13.73 -13.46
N SER A 260 5.39 14.53 -14.28
CA SER A 260 4.94 15.87 -14.70
C SER A 260 3.73 15.86 -15.67
N ALA A 261 3.16 14.69 -16.00
CA ALA A 261 2.32 14.53 -17.19
C ALA A 261 0.99 13.77 -17.00
N VAL A 262 0.59 13.39 -15.78
CA VAL A 262 -0.65 12.62 -15.58
C VAL A 262 -1.69 13.46 -14.86
N ASP A 263 -2.80 13.76 -15.54
CA ASP A 263 -4.04 14.19 -14.88
C ASP A 263 -4.37 13.16 -13.81
N CYS A 264 -4.12 13.52 -12.55
CA CYS A 264 -4.49 12.73 -11.39
C CYS A 264 -5.89 13.17 -11.00
N PRO A 265 -6.95 12.43 -11.37
CA PRO A 265 -8.33 12.83 -11.10
C PRO A 265 -8.64 12.86 -9.60
N GLY A 266 -7.76 12.28 -8.79
CA GLY A 266 -7.86 12.24 -7.34
C GLY A 266 -8.64 11.03 -6.86
N GLU A 267 -9.20 11.17 -5.66
CA GLU A 267 -9.94 10.10 -4.98
C GLU A 267 -11.35 10.59 -4.65
N THR A 268 -12.31 9.68 -4.64
CA THR A 268 -13.69 9.95 -4.27
C THR A 268 -14.05 9.10 -3.06
N ASP A 269 -14.52 9.76 -2.00
CA ASP A 269 -15.05 9.15 -0.81
C ASP A 269 -16.57 9.04 -0.92
N PHE A 270 -17.08 7.82 -0.80
CA PHE A 270 -18.49 7.54 -0.57
C PHE A 270 -18.72 7.23 0.90
N LEU A 271 -19.62 7.98 1.52
CA LEU A 271 -20.00 7.83 2.92
C LEU A 271 -21.48 7.43 3.01
N ILE A 272 -21.75 6.27 3.62
CA ILE A 272 -23.10 5.81 3.94
C ILE A 272 -23.26 5.89 5.47
N CYS A 273 -24.09 6.81 5.93
CA CYS A 273 -24.38 7.00 7.35
C CYS A 273 -25.79 7.56 7.56
N ALA A 274 -26.35 7.38 8.75
CA ALA A 274 -27.68 7.88 9.09
C ALA A 274 -27.76 9.41 9.29
N GLY A 275 -26.62 10.11 9.26
CA GLY A 275 -26.55 11.55 9.47
C GLY A 275 -27.01 12.36 8.27
N GLY A 276 -27.52 13.57 8.53
CA GLY A 276 -27.84 14.57 7.51
C GLY A 276 -26.61 15.10 6.75
N PRO A 277 -26.73 16.22 6.02
CA PRO A 277 -25.64 16.74 5.21
C PRO A 277 -24.39 17.00 6.05
N LEU A 278 -23.26 16.42 5.63
CA LEU A 278 -21.94 16.59 6.24
C LEU A 278 -21.12 17.59 5.42
N ASN A 279 -20.39 18.46 6.11
CA ASN A 279 -19.62 19.51 5.45
C ASN A 279 -18.59 18.92 4.46
N GLY A 280 -18.57 19.42 3.23
CA GLY A 280 -17.72 18.92 2.14
C GLY A 280 -18.25 17.68 1.40
N PHE A 281 -19.33 17.07 1.86
CA PHE A 281 -19.99 15.96 1.18
C PHE A 281 -21.29 16.39 0.50
N LYS A 282 -21.60 15.78 -0.65
CA LYS A 282 -22.82 16.00 -1.44
C LYS A 282 -23.58 14.70 -1.62
N GLU A 283 -24.89 14.73 -1.83
CA GLU A 283 -25.61 13.50 -2.21
C GLU A 283 -25.04 12.87 -3.49
N ILE A 284 -24.96 11.54 -3.54
CA ILE A 284 -24.36 10.79 -4.65
C ILE A 284 -24.94 11.17 -6.02
N LYS A 285 -26.25 11.45 -6.10
CA LYS A 285 -26.95 11.85 -7.33
C LYS A 285 -26.42 13.15 -7.94
N ASN A 286 -25.76 13.99 -7.12
CA ASN A 286 -25.16 15.24 -7.56
C ASN A 286 -23.69 15.07 -8.01
N CYS A 287 -23.11 13.88 -7.83
CA CYS A 287 -21.72 13.57 -8.13
C CYS A 287 -21.55 12.48 -9.20
N VAL A 288 -22.55 11.59 -9.31
CA VAL A 288 -22.54 10.45 -10.22
C VAL A 288 -23.92 10.35 -10.89
N PRO A 289 -24.00 10.23 -12.22
CA PRO A 289 -25.27 9.95 -12.90
C PRO A 289 -25.89 8.64 -12.41
N ARG A 290 -27.21 8.58 -12.23
CA ARG A 290 -27.92 7.31 -12.04
C ARG A 290 -27.86 6.51 -13.34
N ALA A 291 -26.84 5.67 -13.46
CA ALA A 291 -26.73 4.66 -14.50
C ALA A 291 -26.67 3.29 -13.82
N GLY A 292 -27.47 2.33 -14.28
CA GLY A 292 -27.35 0.93 -13.85
C GLY A 292 -26.01 0.34 -14.31
N LEU A 293 -25.55 -0.73 -13.65
CA LEU A 293 -24.31 -1.42 -14.00
C LEU A 293 -24.24 -1.80 -15.49
N ASP A 294 -25.35 -2.25 -16.08
CA ASP A 294 -25.44 -2.59 -17.51
C ASP A 294 -25.13 -1.40 -18.43
N ALA A 295 -25.56 -0.19 -18.05
CA ALA A 295 -25.28 1.03 -18.81
C ALA A 295 -23.82 1.46 -18.69
N ILE A 296 -23.16 1.15 -17.57
CA ILE A 296 -21.72 1.44 -17.36
C ILE A 296 -20.85 0.41 -18.09
N LEU A 297 -21.31 -0.83 -18.20
CA LEU A 297 -20.64 -1.92 -18.92
C LEU A 297 -20.66 -1.75 -20.44
N ALA A 298 -21.65 -1.03 -20.99
CA ALA A 298 -21.77 -0.75 -22.42
C ALA A 298 -20.75 0.27 -22.96
N VAL A 299 -19.90 0.85 -22.09
CA VAL A 299 -18.89 1.89 -22.36
C VAL A 299 -17.50 1.43 -21.92
#